data_AF-A0A4Y2A4W8-F1
#
_entry.id   AF-A0A4Y2A4W8-F1
#
_cell.length_a   1.000
_cell.length_b   1.000
_cell.length_c   1.000
_cell.angle_alpha   90.00
_cell.angle_beta   90.00
_cell.angle_gamma   90.00
#
_symmetry.space_group_name_H-M   'P 1'
#
loop_
_entity.id
_entity.type
_entity.pdbx_description
1 polymer ?
#
loop_
_entity_poly.entity_id
_entity_poly.type
_entity_poly.pdbx_seq_one_letter_code
_entity_poly.pdbx_strand_id
1 'polypeptide(L)'
;MNDLTLRDKCQVYIPKPRVPHIIIFDIPPQDGDQADHENNLILQLKESNELTDQEIKVVFKKKGRDSLQNWILAMKPKNYQEIKDKKRLRCGFNSYRFKEFLEPLR
;
A
#
# COMPACT_ATOMS: atom_id res chain seq x y z
N MET A 1 25.60 12.22 46.02
CA MET A 1 24.47 12.69 45.21
C MET A 1 24.65 12.05 43.84
N ASN A 2 23.92 10.96 43.57
CA ASN A 2 24.04 10.23 42.30
C ASN A 2 23.17 10.94 41.27
N ASP A 3 23.83 11.62 40.34
CA ASP A 3 23.19 12.36 39.26
C ASP A 3 22.67 11.36 38.21
N LEU A 4 21.51 10.78 38.49
CA LEU A 4 20.82 9.87 37.56
C LEU A 4 20.31 10.72 36.38
N THR A 5 20.95 10.56 35.24
CA THR A 5 20.60 11.29 34.02
C THR A 5 19.22 10.86 33.52
N LEU A 6 18.49 11.77 32.84
CA LEU A 6 17.16 11.48 32.27
C LEU A 6 17.14 10.21 31.38
N ARG A 7 18.28 9.83 30.79
CA ARG A 7 18.44 8.58 30.03
C ARG A 7 18.19 7.33 30.88
N ASP A 8 18.53 7.35 32.15
CA ASP A 8 18.43 6.20 33.05
C ASP A 8 17.00 5.94 33.54
N LYS A 9 16.10 6.92 33.36
CA LYS A 9 14.69 6.85 33.78
C LYS A 9 13.69 6.78 32.62
N CYS A 10 14.13 6.99 31.39
CA CYS A 10 13.24 7.15 30.25
C CYS A 10 13.44 6.01 29.24
N GLN A 11 12.52 5.04 29.24
CA GLN A 11 12.41 4.09 28.12
C GLN A 11 11.78 4.81 26.93
N VAL A 12 12.59 5.08 25.89
CA VAL A 12 12.08 5.65 24.64
C VAL A 12 11.37 4.54 23.87
N TYR A 13 10.04 4.56 23.90
CA TYR A 13 9.21 3.67 23.10
C TYR A 13 9.17 4.18 21.65
N ILE A 14 9.75 3.43 20.72
CA ILE A 14 9.58 3.68 19.28
C ILE A 14 8.23 3.09 18.89
N PRO A 15 7.27 3.90 18.40
CA PRO A 15 5.99 3.39 17.95
C PRO A 15 6.18 2.35 16.85
N LYS A 16 5.39 1.28 16.89
CA LYS A 16 5.38 0.31 15.79
C LYS A 16 5.05 1.05 14.48
N PRO A 17 5.87 0.87 13.43
CA PRO A 17 5.58 1.50 12.15
C PRO A 17 4.24 1.01 11.63
N ARG A 18 3.42 1.94 11.14
CA ARG A 18 2.15 1.61 10.50
C ARG A 18 2.41 0.79 9.24
N VAL A 19 1.48 -0.10 8.90
CA VAL A 19 1.44 -0.74 7.58
C VAL A 19 0.77 0.25 6.62
N PRO A 20 1.48 0.79 5.62
CA PRO A 20 0.88 1.71 4.67
C PRO A 20 -0.19 1.01 3.85
N HIS A 21 -1.30 1.73 3.66
CA HIS A 21 -2.30 1.38 2.68
C HIS A 21 -2.26 2.40 1.54
N ILE A 22 -2.45 1.91 0.32
CA ILE A 22 -2.65 2.76 -0.85
C ILE A 22 -3.99 2.46 -1.48
N ILE A 23 -4.58 3.45 -2.14
CA ILE A 23 -5.75 3.29 -2.99
C ILE A 23 -5.32 3.41 -4.45
N ILE A 24 -5.59 2.39 -5.25
CA ILE A 24 -5.46 2.41 -6.71
C ILE A 24 -6.83 2.69 -7.30
N PHE A 25 -6.91 3.69 -8.18
CA PHE A 25 -8.18 4.15 -8.74
C PHE A 25 -8.47 3.51 -10.11
N ASP A 26 -9.77 3.48 -10.44
CA ASP A 26 -10.25 3.25 -11.80
C ASP A 26 -9.85 1.88 -12.39
N ILE A 27 -9.81 0.84 -11.56
CA ILE A 27 -9.55 -0.53 -12.01
C ILE A 27 -10.82 -1.09 -12.64
N PRO A 28 -10.78 -1.56 -13.90
CA PRO A 28 -11.96 -2.12 -14.56
C PRO A 28 -12.39 -3.41 -13.87
N PRO A 29 -13.71 -3.65 -13.72
CA PRO A 29 -14.19 -4.95 -13.28
C PRO A 29 -13.78 -6.00 -14.31
N GLN A 30 -13.46 -7.20 -13.84
CA GLN A 30 -13.12 -8.34 -14.70
C GLN A 30 -14.11 -9.46 -14.46
N ASP A 31 -14.44 -10.15 -15.54
CA ASP A 31 -15.23 -11.38 -15.50
C ASP A 31 -14.29 -12.56 -15.23
N GLY A 32 -14.66 -13.47 -14.32
CA GLY A 32 -13.88 -14.67 -13.99
C GLY A 32 -13.53 -14.79 -12.51
N ASP A 33 -12.51 -15.61 -12.21
CA ASP A 33 -12.06 -15.81 -10.84
C ASP A 33 -11.39 -14.55 -10.26
N GLN A 34 -11.87 -14.14 -9.10
CA GLN A 34 -11.43 -12.91 -8.47
C GLN A 34 -10.00 -13.02 -7.94
N ALA A 35 -9.60 -14.19 -7.42
CA ALA A 35 -8.29 -14.38 -6.82
C ALA A 35 -7.20 -14.36 -7.89
N ASP A 36 -7.42 -15.02 -9.02
CA ASP A 36 -6.50 -14.97 -10.17
C ASP A 36 -6.30 -13.55 -10.68
N HIS A 37 -7.38 -12.76 -10.78
CA HIS A 37 -7.26 -11.37 -11.22
C HIS A 37 -6.46 -10.51 -10.24
N GLU A 38 -6.69 -10.67 -8.94
CA GLU A 38 -5.92 -9.97 -7.91
C GLU A 38 -4.44 -10.34 -7.96
N ASN A 39 -4.12 -11.63 -8.08
CA ASN A 39 -2.75 -12.13 -8.17
C ASN A 39 -2.04 -11.61 -9.41
N ASN A 40 -2.70 -11.63 -10.57
CA ASN A 40 -2.14 -11.12 -11.83
C ASN A 40 -1.85 -9.61 -11.75
N LEU A 41 -2.76 -8.83 -11.17
CA LEU A 41 -2.56 -7.38 -11.00
C LEU A 41 -1.41 -7.09 -10.04
N ILE A 42 -1.32 -7.81 -8.93
CA ILE A 42 -0.20 -7.68 -7.97
C ILE A 42 1.13 -8.05 -8.63
N LEU A 43 1.18 -9.14 -9.41
CA LEU A 43 2.38 -9.58 -10.10
C LEU A 43 2.88 -8.49 -11.08
N GLN A 44 1.99 -7.97 -11.93
CA GLN A 44 2.32 -6.90 -12.87
C GLN A 44 2.79 -5.62 -12.16
N LEU A 45 2.16 -5.25 -11.05
CA LEU A 45 2.58 -4.09 -10.26
C LEU A 45 3.99 -4.27 -9.68
N LYS A 46 4.32 -5.47 -9.20
CA LYS A 46 5.64 -5.77 -8.65
C LYS A 46 6.72 -5.65 -9.73
N GLU A 47 6.52 -6.32 -10.86
CA GLU A 47 7.48 -6.33 -11.97
C GLU A 47 7.69 -4.92 -12.56
N SER A 48 6.59 -4.20 -12.82
CA SER A 48 6.65 -2.90 -13.52
C SER A 48 7.24 -1.75 -12.68
N ASN A 49 7.31 -1.92 -11.36
CA ASN A 49 7.83 -0.92 -10.42
C ASN A 49 9.06 -1.41 -9.64
N GLU A 50 9.63 -2.56 -10.02
CA GLU A 50 10.83 -3.15 -9.42
C GLU A 50 10.70 -3.35 -7.90
N LEU A 51 9.49 -3.71 -7.44
CA LEU A 51 9.22 -3.88 -6.01
C LEU A 51 9.84 -5.19 -5.53
N THR A 52 10.90 -5.09 -4.74
CA THR A 52 11.69 -6.22 -4.25
C THR A 52 10.98 -6.95 -3.10
N ASP A 53 10.06 -7.83 -3.51
CA ASP A 53 9.56 -8.99 -2.78
C ASP A 53 9.09 -8.78 -1.34
N GLN A 54 7.95 -8.11 -1.19
CA GLN A 54 7.23 -7.98 0.09
C GLN A 54 5.73 -7.98 -0.15
N GLU A 55 4.98 -8.67 0.71
CA GLU A 55 3.52 -8.88 0.65
C GLU A 55 2.77 -7.59 0.28
N ILE A 56 2.33 -7.53 -0.98
CA ILE A 56 1.26 -6.63 -1.41
C ILE A 56 0.00 -7.46 -1.37
N LYS A 57 -1.00 -7.03 -0.61
CA LYS A 57 -2.27 -7.72 -0.46
C LYS A 57 -3.41 -6.76 -0.74
N VAL A 58 -4.40 -7.21 -1.50
CA VAL A 58 -5.68 -6.49 -1.62
C VAL A 58 -6.40 -6.64 -0.29
N VAL A 59 -6.70 -5.52 0.38
CA VAL A 59 -7.41 -5.52 1.66
C VAL A 59 -8.92 -5.53 1.41
N PHE A 60 -9.38 -4.62 0.57
CA PHE A 60 -10.76 -4.55 0.12
C PHE A 60 -10.89 -3.70 -1.15
N LYS A 61 -12.06 -3.79 -1.78
CA LYS A 61 -12.42 -3.03 -2.97
C LYS A 61 -13.55 -2.07 -2.63
N LYS A 62 -13.45 -0.83 -3.10
CA LYS A 62 -14.51 0.18 -3.02
C LYS A 62 -15.10 0.42 -4.39
N LYS A 63 -16.39 0.73 -4.45
CA LYS A 63 -17.04 1.21 -5.66
C LYS A 63 -16.33 2.48 -6.14
N GLY A 64 -15.89 2.48 -7.40
CA GLY A 64 -15.29 3.62 -8.07
C GLY A 64 -16.33 4.42 -8.85
N ARG A 65 -15.86 5.13 -9.88
CA ARG A 65 -16.74 5.79 -10.85
C ARG A 65 -17.37 4.74 -11.76
N ASP A 66 -18.66 4.88 -12.05
CA ASP A 66 -19.42 3.99 -12.94
C ASP A 66 -19.29 2.51 -12.54
N SER A 67 -18.79 1.67 -13.45
CA SER A 67 -18.51 0.25 -13.23
C SER A 67 -17.12 -0.03 -12.66
N LEU A 68 -16.26 0.99 -12.54
CA LEU A 68 -14.87 0.83 -12.09
C LEU A 68 -14.78 0.61 -10.58
N GLN A 69 -13.67 0.03 -10.16
CA GLN A 69 -13.37 -0.28 -8.78
C GLN A 69 -12.11 0.46 -8.31
N ASN A 70 -12.13 0.88 -7.05
CA ASN A 70 -10.95 1.40 -6.36
C ASN A 70 -10.43 0.32 -5.42
N TRP A 71 -9.17 -0.08 -5.56
CA TRP A 71 -8.61 -1.16 -4.75
C TRP A 71 -7.71 -0.61 -3.67
N ILE A 72 -7.89 -1.11 -2.45
CA ILE A 72 -7.05 -0.76 -1.31
C ILE A 72 -6.03 -1.87 -1.14
N LEU A 73 -4.75 -1.52 -1.23
CA LEU A 73 -3.64 -2.44 -1.08
C LEU A 73 -2.88 -2.14 0.21
N ALA A 74 -2.61 -3.18 1.00
CA ALA A 74 -1.62 -3.15 2.06
C ALA A 74 -0.25 -3.49 1.47
N MET A 75 0.78 -2.77 1.87
CA MET A 75 2.16 -3.08 1.51
C MET A 75 3.11 -2.72 2.65
N LYS A 76 4.35 -3.20 2.59
CA LYS A 76 5.35 -2.84 3.60
C LYS A 76 5.81 -1.37 3.44
N PRO A 77 6.22 -0.71 4.55
CA PRO A 77 6.76 0.65 4.53
C PRO A 77 7.85 0.88 3.48
N LYS A 78 8.75 -0.09 3.28
CA LYS A 78 9.84 0.01 2.31
C LYS A 78 9.31 0.23 0.88
N ASN A 79 8.37 -0.61 0.43
CA ASN A 79 7.75 -0.48 -0.89
C ASN A 79 7.02 0.86 -1.02
N TYR A 80 6.32 1.30 0.02
CA TYR A 80 5.65 2.60 0.00
C TYR A 80 6.67 3.74 -0.18
N GLN A 81 7.81 3.72 0.52
CA GLN A 81 8.85 4.74 0.37
C GLN A 81 9.40 4.81 -1.06
N GLU A 82 9.50 3.68 -1.77
CA GLU A 82 9.97 3.61 -3.17
C GLU A 82 8.96 4.19 -4.18
N ILE A 83 7.68 4.26 -3.81
CA ILE A 83 6.62 4.75 -4.69
C ILE A 83 5.97 6.05 -4.26
N LYS A 84 6.07 6.49 -2.99
CA LYS A 84 5.27 7.59 -2.40
C LYS A 84 5.30 8.90 -3.19
N ASP A 85 6.42 9.20 -3.84
CA ASP A 85 6.62 10.45 -4.58
C ASP A 85 6.12 10.34 -6.04
N LYS A 86 5.74 9.14 -6.47
CA LYS A 86 5.15 8.88 -7.78
C LYS A 86 3.66 9.23 -7.75
N LYS A 87 3.15 9.79 -8.86
CA LYS A 87 1.70 10.06 -9.03
C LYS A 87 0.94 8.86 -9.58
N ARG A 88 1.64 7.92 -10.21
CA ARG A 88 1.08 6.76 -10.92
C ARG A 88 1.95 5.54 -10.71
N LEU A 89 1.33 4.37 -10.66
CA LEU A 89 2.01 3.07 -10.66
C LEU A 89 1.91 2.45 -12.04
N ARG A 90 3.01 1.86 -12.53
CA ARG A 90 3.00 1.09 -13.77
C ARG A 90 2.41 -0.31 -13.51
N CYS A 91 1.65 -0.85 -14.45
CA CYS A 91 1.04 -2.18 -14.36
C CYS A 91 0.97 -2.76 -15.78
N GLY A 92 1.97 -3.56 -16.15
CA GLY A 92 2.15 -3.99 -17.54
C GLY A 92 2.34 -2.77 -18.46
N PHE A 93 1.57 -2.72 -19.54
CA PHE A 93 1.56 -1.59 -20.49
C PHE A 93 0.72 -0.39 -20.03
N ASN A 94 0.03 -0.52 -18.89
CA ASN A 94 -0.84 0.52 -18.35
C ASN A 94 -0.20 1.22 -17.14
N SER A 95 -0.85 2.29 -16.69
CA SER A 95 -0.55 2.89 -15.41
C SER A 95 -1.81 3.31 -14.69
N TYR A 96 -1.82 3.21 -13.37
CA TYR A 96 -2.95 3.61 -12.53
C TYR A 96 -2.58 4.79 -11.66
N ARG A 97 -3.56 5.66 -11.40
CA ARG A 97 -3.43 6.68 -10.35
C ARG A 97 -3.51 5.98 -9.01
N PHE A 98 -2.71 6.44 -8.06
CA PHE A 98 -2.80 5.96 -6.69
C PHE A 98 -2.55 7.09 -5.71
N LYS A 99 -2.99 6.89 -4.46
CA LYS A 99 -2.71 7.77 -3.32
C LYS A 99 -2.52 6.95 -2.06
N GLU A 100 -1.91 7.55 -1.05
CA GLU A 100 -1.98 7.02 0.30
C GLU A 100 -3.44 6.92 0.75
N PHE A 101 -3.79 5.79 1.33
CA PHE A 101 -5.09 5.55 1.94
C PHE A 101 -4.92 5.54 3.45
N LEU A 102 -5.45 6.57 4.10
CA LEU A 102 -5.58 6.61 5.55
C LEU A 102 -7.00 6.16 5.89
N GLU A 103 -7.13 5.07 6.63
CA GLU A 103 -8.43 4.73 7.20
C GLU A 103 -8.87 5.89 8.10
N PRO A 104 -10.11 6.41 7.92
CA PRO A 104 -10.66 7.33 8.89
C PRO A 104 -10.65 6.62 10.25
N LEU A 105 -10.02 7.25 11.25
CA LEU A 105 -10.14 6.81 12.64
C LEU A 105 -11.64 6.78 12.96
N ARG A 106 -12.18 5.58 13.19
CA ARG A 106 -13.55 5.38 13.68
C ARG A 106 -13.64 5.73 15.15
#